data_AF-A0A534FGK6-F1
#
_entry.id   AF-A0A534FGK6-F1
#
_cell.length_a   1.000
_cell.length_b   1.000
_cell.length_c   1.000
_cell.angle_alpha   90.00
_cell.angle_beta   90.00
_cell.angle_gamma   90.00
#
_symmetry.space_group_name_H-M   'P 1'
#
loop_
_entity.id
_entity.type
_entity.pdbx_description
1 polymer ?
#
loop_
_entity_poly.entity_id
_entity_poly.type
_entity_poly.pdbx_seq_one_letter_code
_entity_poly.pdbx_strand_id
1 'polypeptide(L)'
;MSTHTHSAAFPAPSSLEVVPGTERAQAAYPYYMQFTAADDQRFWFYNSMHFPEPMSAFDMVTAEAAYCALGSSTTRVHCIPTTLGIDYRIINGRVYIGGNAVTDPGEIARRTGEFQQRAFYYYGNWERLYAQWREKMLALIRDAQSLPKLELPEFEPLSNVHSGRGIATNHALLDTYQRTLEGYFRMWHHHFEFLLLGYGAYMTFFAFCKKAFPEISDQTIARMVAGIEAEIFRPDEEVRRLARRAVELGVDDEFKEGRTPQAIMAALETRGAAGRGWLDELATSRDPWFNINVGDGFYHYHRSWNDDLSMPFAGLPGYIAAVRAGESLERPIEKLQAERRQLIQDYRELLGSEQERQAYDQMIGLAHRVFPYVEGHKFYCEHWYTNLFFNKIREFGALLAAHGFFAREDDVFQLTHYELKAAIIDLMTAWSNGSPPRGPEHWPQIVAERRAAIAEWAKESTPPALGPVPDVIDDPAIVMLWGITRESLDRWLRASSDVASRELRGFAASSGVVEGPACVVKSVEEIGRVRKGDILVCQITNPTWAPIFQKIAGAVSDIGGSMSHAAIVAREFGLPAVVGTGTATSRIKDGQRIRVDGGRGVVTLLS
;
A
#
# COMPACT_ATOMS: atom_id res chain seq x y z
N MET A 1 33.08 -38.72 10.83
CA MET A 1 32.29 -38.31 9.66
C MET A 1 31.13 -37.46 10.17
N SER A 2 31.33 -36.14 10.25
CA SER A 2 30.26 -35.21 10.57
C SER A 2 29.41 -35.01 9.34
N THR A 3 28.18 -35.48 9.39
CA THR A 3 27.12 -35.12 8.45
C THR A 3 26.78 -33.65 8.68
N HIS A 4 27.38 -32.74 7.91
CA HIS A 4 26.83 -31.41 7.73
C HIS A 4 25.52 -31.56 6.97
N THR A 5 24.40 -31.57 7.70
CA THR A 5 23.10 -31.22 7.13
C THR A 5 23.25 -29.79 6.61
N HIS A 6 23.32 -29.62 5.30
CA HIS A 6 23.22 -28.30 4.68
C HIS A 6 21.93 -27.66 5.17
N SER A 7 22.05 -26.62 6.01
CA SER A 7 20.96 -25.70 6.29
C SER A 7 20.47 -25.20 4.93
N ALA A 8 19.19 -25.44 4.61
CA ALA A 8 18.60 -24.91 3.39
C ALA A 8 18.65 -23.38 3.48
N ALA A 9 19.48 -22.76 2.64
CA ALA A 9 19.68 -21.32 2.57
C ALA A 9 19.13 -20.76 1.26
N PHE A 10 18.73 -19.50 1.26
CA PHE A 10 18.40 -18.78 0.04
C PHE A 10 19.68 -18.38 -0.71
N PRO A 11 19.60 -17.99 -1.99
CA PRO A 11 20.74 -17.44 -2.71
C PRO A 11 21.40 -16.31 -1.93
N ALA A 12 22.73 -16.25 -1.95
CA ALA A 12 23.44 -15.12 -1.35
C ALA A 12 23.10 -13.83 -2.13
N PRO A 13 22.93 -12.68 -1.47
CA PRO A 13 22.82 -11.38 -2.14
C PRO A 13 23.87 -11.16 -3.23
N SER A 14 25.13 -11.51 -2.98
CA SER A 14 26.23 -11.41 -3.95
C SER A 14 26.11 -12.32 -5.18
N SER A 15 25.22 -13.32 -5.13
CA SER A 15 24.93 -14.19 -6.29
C SER A 15 23.90 -13.60 -7.24
N LEU A 16 23.24 -12.49 -6.86
CA LEU A 16 22.33 -11.80 -7.77
C LEU A 16 23.11 -10.99 -8.80
N GLU A 17 22.78 -11.21 -10.07
CA GLU A 17 23.38 -10.47 -11.18
C GLU A 17 22.44 -9.36 -11.64
N VAL A 18 23.03 -8.24 -12.04
CA VAL A 18 22.30 -7.21 -12.77
C VAL A 18 21.94 -7.77 -14.14
N VAL A 19 20.70 -7.59 -14.57
CA VAL A 19 20.28 -8.10 -15.89
C VAL A 19 21.18 -7.53 -16.97
N PRO A 20 21.81 -8.36 -17.82
CA PRO A 20 22.76 -7.89 -18.83
C PRO A 20 22.19 -6.79 -19.72
N GLY A 21 22.94 -5.71 -19.91
CA GLY A 21 22.52 -4.54 -20.68
C GLY A 21 21.70 -3.51 -19.90
N THR A 22 21.45 -3.73 -18.60
CA THR A 22 20.72 -2.81 -17.71
C THR A 22 21.61 -2.17 -16.64
N GLU A 23 22.94 -2.33 -16.73
CA GLU A 23 23.90 -1.96 -15.69
C GLU A 23 23.87 -0.47 -15.36
N ARG A 24 23.72 0.38 -16.37
CA ARG A 24 23.61 1.83 -16.19
C ARG A 24 22.31 2.24 -15.48
N ALA A 25 21.21 1.55 -15.74
CA ALA A 25 19.94 1.78 -15.04
C ALA A 25 20.04 1.35 -13.56
N GLN A 26 20.66 0.20 -13.28
CA GLN A 26 20.93 -0.23 -11.90
C GLN A 26 21.90 0.72 -11.18
N ALA A 27 22.95 1.19 -11.86
CA ALA A 27 23.94 2.10 -11.28
C ALA A 27 23.36 3.49 -10.92
N ALA A 28 22.17 3.83 -11.41
CA ALA A 28 21.48 5.07 -11.05
C ALA A 28 21.00 5.09 -9.60
N TYR A 29 20.81 3.92 -8.96
CA TYR A 29 20.45 3.86 -7.55
C TYR A 29 21.62 4.32 -6.66
N PRO A 30 21.38 5.15 -5.64
CA PRO A 30 22.42 5.58 -4.69
C PRO A 30 23.19 4.41 -4.07
N TYR A 31 24.48 4.63 -3.78
CA TYR A 31 25.38 3.58 -3.29
C TYR A 31 24.89 2.86 -2.02
N TYR A 32 24.16 3.55 -1.14
CA TYR A 32 23.64 2.99 0.10
C TYR A 32 22.39 2.12 -0.10
N MET A 33 21.79 2.14 -1.29
CA MET A 33 20.68 1.26 -1.65
C MET A 33 21.16 0.01 -2.42
N GLN A 34 22.45 -0.11 -2.74
CA GLN A 34 22.96 -1.25 -3.52
C GLN A 34 23.54 -2.34 -2.60
N PHE A 35 23.37 -3.60 -2.99
CA PHE A 35 23.95 -4.72 -2.27
C PHE A 35 25.49 -4.66 -2.29
N THR A 36 26.08 -5.07 -1.17
CA THR A 36 27.53 -5.22 -1.00
C THR A 36 27.84 -6.62 -0.47
N ALA A 37 29.11 -7.04 -0.53
CA ALA A 37 29.53 -8.33 0.01
C ALA A 37 29.24 -8.52 1.51
N ALA A 38 29.10 -7.42 2.27
CA ALA A 38 28.74 -7.48 3.69
C ALA A 38 27.28 -7.93 3.91
N ASP A 39 26.40 -7.71 2.93
CA ASP A 39 24.98 -8.04 3.04
C ASP A 39 24.72 -9.55 2.99
N ASP A 40 25.70 -10.36 2.54
CA ASP A 40 25.61 -11.84 2.48
C ASP A 40 25.43 -12.51 3.85
N GLN A 41 25.83 -11.81 4.92
CA GLN A 41 25.72 -12.33 6.29
C GLN A 41 24.34 -12.08 6.90
N ARG A 42 23.42 -11.45 6.17
CA ARG A 42 22.11 -11.02 6.66
C ARG A 42 20.98 -11.69 5.88
N PHE A 43 19.88 -11.93 6.57
CA PHE A 43 18.63 -12.34 5.94
C PHE A 43 17.97 -11.14 5.27
N TRP A 44 17.58 -11.31 4.01
CA TRP A 44 16.79 -10.34 3.26
C TRP A 44 15.57 -11.03 2.67
N PHE A 45 14.45 -10.32 2.58
CA PHE A 45 13.29 -10.79 1.84
C PHE A 45 12.77 -9.75 0.88
N TYR A 46 12.23 -10.22 -0.24
CA TYR A 46 11.68 -9.34 -1.25
C TYR A 46 10.41 -8.69 -0.69
N ASN A 47 10.36 -7.36 -0.62
CA ASN A 47 9.17 -6.63 -0.20
C ASN A 47 8.15 -6.53 -1.34
N SER A 48 7.70 -7.68 -1.82
CA SER A 48 6.66 -7.78 -2.84
C SER A 48 5.29 -7.29 -2.34
N MET A 49 5.09 -7.20 -1.01
CA MET A 49 3.86 -6.67 -0.43
C MET A 49 3.60 -5.23 -0.84
N HIS A 50 4.63 -4.40 -0.84
CA HIS A 50 4.50 -2.97 -1.16
C HIS A 50 5.10 -2.64 -2.53
N PHE A 51 6.12 -3.40 -2.95
CA PHE A 51 6.85 -3.16 -4.20
C PHE A 51 6.89 -4.44 -5.09
N PRO A 52 5.71 -4.95 -5.53
CA PRO A 52 5.59 -6.20 -6.30
C PRO A 52 6.15 -6.16 -7.72
N GLU A 53 6.40 -4.95 -8.26
CA GLU A 53 6.84 -4.70 -9.63
C GLU A 53 8.20 -3.99 -9.63
N PRO A 54 9.06 -4.16 -10.66
CA PRO A 54 10.27 -3.36 -10.77
C PRO A 54 9.89 -1.87 -10.80
N MET A 55 10.45 -1.10 -9.89
CA MET A 55 10.06 0.29 -9.71
C MET A 55 10.71 1.20 -10.74
N SER A 56 10.02 2.29 -11.10
CA SER A 56 10.66 3.38 -11.83
C SER A 56 11.70 4.09 -10.94
N ALA A 57 12.66 4.76 -11.57
CA ALA A 57 13.75 5.41 -10.85
C ALA A 57 13.24 6.49 -9.87
N PHE A 58 12.17 7.21 -10.21
CA PHE A 58 11.57 8.20 -9.33
C PHE A 58 10.79 7.55 -8.18
N ASP A 59 9.98 6.52 -8.48
CA ASP A 59 9.12 5.86 -7.49
C ASP A 59 9.92 5.30 -6.30
N MET A 60 11.21 5.06 -6.47
CA MET A 60 12.09 4.61 -5.39
C MET A 60 12.15 5.57 -4.19
N VAL A 61 11.79 6.85 -4.38
CA VAL A 61 11.62 7.81 -3.28
C VAL A 61 10.59 7.35 -2.26
N THR A 62 9.61 6.52 -2.66
CA THR A 62 8.60 5.96 -1.74
C THR A 62 9.20 4.98 -0.75
N ALA A 63 10.13 4.13 -1.18
CA ALA A 63 10.90 3.27 -0.27
C ALA A 63 11.86 4.10 0.60
N GLU A 64 12.58 5.05 0.01
CA GLU A 64 13.56 5.88 0.73
C GLU A 64 12.92 6.66 1.89
N ALA A 65 11.81 7.36 1.62
CA ALA A 65 11.09 8.14 2.62
C ALA A 65 10.49 7.24 3.73
N ALA A 66 9.88 6.12 3.35
CA ALA A 66 9.26 5.19 4.29
C ALA A 66 10.29 4.58 5.24
N TYR A 67 11.40 4.02 4.73
CA TYR A 67 12.40 3.36 5.57
C TYR A 67 13.19 4.34 6.44
N CYS A 68 13.42 5.57 5.97
CA CYS A 68 14.00 6.62 6.79
C CYS A 68 13.11 6.95 8.01
N ALA A 69 11.82 7.15 7.79
CA ALA A 69 10.86 7.48 8.83
C ALA A 69 10.61 6.30 9.79
N LEU A 70 10.50 5.08 9.25
CA LEU A 70 10.36 3.85 10.03
C LEU A 70 11.58 3.64 10.94
N GLY A 71 12.79 3.70 10.38
CA GLY A 71 14.03 3.53 11.13
C GLY A 71 14.17 4.57 12.25
N SER A 72 13.84 5.83 11.97
CA SER A 72 13.84 6.90 12.97
C SER A 72 12.84 6.64 14.09
N SER A 73 11.62 6.26 13.75
CA SER A 73 10.53 6.00 14.69
C SER A 73 10.85 4.81 15.60
N THR A 74 11.32 3.72 15.02
CA THR A 74 11.72 2.51 15.75
C THR A 74 12.93 2.75 16.64
N THR A 75 13.97 3.38 16.10
CA THR A 75 15.30 3.39 16.74
C THR A 75 15.46 4.52 17.74
N ARG A 76 14.92 5.70 17.43
CA ARG A 76 15.21 6.97 18.12
C ARG A 76 13.99 7.57 18.80
N VAL A 77 12.80 7.47 18.19
CA VAL A 77 11.58 8.03 18.78
C VAL A 77 11.02 7.08 19.82
N HIS A 78 10.58 5.89 19.44
CA HIS A 78 9.88 4.97 20.35
C HIS A 78 10.85 4.02 21.06
N CYS A 79 12.05 3.84 20.51
CA CYS A 79 13.10 2.98 21.07
C CYS A 79 12.67 1.51 21.23
N ILE A 80 12.08 0.90 20.19
CA ILE A 80 11.60 -0.49 20.27
C ILE A 80 12.72 -1.43 20.77
N PRO A 81 12.45 -2.33 21.74
CA PRO A 81 13.52 -3.03 22.44
C PRO A 81 14.34 -4.00 21.59
N THR A 82 13.70 -4.70 20.66
CA THR A 82 14.29 -5.85 19.93
C THR A 82 14.72 -5.50 18.50
N THR A 83 14.53 -4.26 18.03
CA THR A 83 14.85 -3.87 16.66
C THR A 83 15.29 -2.40 16.55
N LEU A 84 16.15 -2.15 15.56
CA LEU A 84 16.61 -0.83 15.10
C LEU A 84 15.98 -0.45 13.75
N GLY A 85 14.87 -1.10 13.39
CA GLY A 85 14.12 -0.83 12.16
C GLY A 85 14.60 -1.69 10.98
N ILE A 86 14.24 -1.23 9.79
CA ILE A 86 14.39 -1.99 8.55
C ILE A 86 15.39 -1.29 7.64
N ASP A 87 16.32 -2.07 7.12
CA ASP A 87 17.25 -1.68 6.06
C ASP A 87 16.75 -2.22 4.72
N TYR A 88 17.14 -1.60 3.61
CA TYR A 88 16.68 -2.01 2.28
C TYR A 88 17.78 -1.92 1.22
N ARG A 89 17.68 -2.79 0.21
CA ARG A 89 18.58 -2.87 -0.94
C ARG A 89 17.78 -3.06 -2.22
N ILE A 90 18.33 -2.60 -3.33
CA ILE A 90 17.70 -2.61 -4.65
C ILE A 90 18.57 -3.38 -5.63
N ILE A 91 17.94 -4.29 -6.36
CA ILE A 91 18.56 -5.01 -7.47
C ILE A 91 17.52 -5.24 -8.55
N ASN A 92 17.83 -4.89 -9.80
CA ASN A 92 16.93 -5.01 -10.95
C ASN A 92 15.54 -4.37 -10.68
N GLY A 93 15.54 -3.20 -10.02
CA GLY A 93 14.32 -2.48 -9.64
C GLY A 93 13.48 -3.13 -8.52
N ARG A 94 13.96 -4.21 -7.88
CA ARG A 94 13.28 -4.92 -6.78
C ARG A 94 13.80 -4.46 -5.43
N VAL A 95 12.88 -4.18 -4.50
CA VAL A 95 13.20 -3.74 -3.13
C VAL A 95 13.25 -4.94 -2.18
N TYR A 96 14.46 -5.28 -1.73
CA TYR A 96 14.68 -6.24 -0.66
C TYR A 96 14.82 -5.53 0.68
N ILE A 97 14.30 -6.12 1.74
CA ILE A 97 14.40 -5.59 3.10
C ILE A 97 14.93 -6.59 4.10
N GLY A 98 15.61 -6.08 5.11
CA GLY A 98 16.19 -6.85 6.20
C GLY A 98 16.06 -6.12 7.53
N GLY A 99 15.65 -6.84 8.57
CA GLY A 99 15.56 -6.28 9.92
C GLY A 99 16.94 -6.01 10.53
N ASN A 100 17.03 -5.00 11.39
CA ASN A 100 18.19 -4.73 12.23
C ASN A 100 17.87 -5.13 13.68
N ALA A 101 17.98 -6.43 13.98
CA ALA A 101 17.65 -6.95 15.31
C ALA A 101 18.63 -6.47 16.40
N VAL A 102 18.10 -6.30 17.61
CA VAL A 102 18.88 -6.10 18.84
C VAL A 102 18.82 -7.41 19.63
N THR A 103 19.95 -8.10 19.75
CA THR A 103 20.02 -9.43 20.40
C THR A 103 20.74 -9.41 21.75
N ASP A 104 21.51 -8.37 22.05
CA ASP A 104 22.19 -8.21 23.34
C ASP A 104 21.17 -7.98 24.47
N PRO A 105 21.08 -8.85 25.49
CA PRO A 105 20.09 -8.72 26.56
C PRO A 105 20.22 -7.44 27.39
N GLY A 106 21.43 -6.91 27.57
CA GLY A 106 21.68 -5.67 28.30
C GLY A 106 21.16 -4.46 27.54
N GLU A 107 21.38 -4.41 26.23
CA GLU A 107 20.83 -3.38 25.36
C GLU A 107 19.30 -3.49 25.27
N ILE A 108 18.74 -4.69 25.13
CA ILE A 108 17.28 -4.90 25.15
C ILE A 108 16.68 -4.37 26.46
N ALA A 109 17.28 -4.66 27.61
CA ALA A 109 16.81 -4.17 28.92
C ALA A 109 16.87 -2.63 29.00
N ARG A 110 17.97 -2.02 28.55
CA ARG A 110 18.12 -0.56 28.49
C ARG A 110 17.06 0.07 27.59
N ARG A 111 16.87 -0.46 26.38
CA ARG A 111 15.87 0.03 25.42
C ARG A 111 14.45 -0.19 25.93
N THR A 112 14.18 -1.27 26.66
CA THR A 112 12.87 -1.51 27.31
C THR A 112 12.52 -0.36 28.27
N GLY A 113 13.47 0.09 29.09
CA GLY A 113 13.26 1.24 29.97
C GLY A 113 12.95 2.53 29.20
N GLU A 114 13.61 2.77 28.08
CA GLU A 114 13.34 3.92 27.20
C GLU A 114 11.98 3.80 26.50
N PHE A 115 11.65 2.61 25.97
CA PHE A 115 10.39 2.31 25.29
C PHE A 115 9.20 2.53 26.21
N GLN A 116 9.24 1.98 27.43
CA GLN A 116 8.13 2.07 28.39
C GLN A 116 7.76 3.52 28.69
N GLN A 117 8.74 4.38 28.96
CA GLN A 117 8.51 5.80 29.24
C GLN A 117 7.79 6.50 28.09
N ARG A 118 8.15 6.18 26.85
CA ARG A 118 7.65 6.87 25.65
C ARG A 118 6.33 6.29 25.15
N ALA A 119 6.26 4.98 24.98
CA ALA A 119 5.07 4.28 24.53
C ALA A 119 3.91 4.50 25.51
N PHE A 120 4.16 4.45 26.83
CA PHE A 120 3.08 4.61 27.81
C PHE A 120 2.60 6.05 27.91
N TYR A 121 3.47 7.04 27.66
CA TYR A 121 3.04 8.42 27.48
C TYR A 121 2.06 8.53 26.31
N TYR A 122 2.37 7.91 25.16
CA TYR A 122 1.47 7.89 24.01
C TYR A 122 0.15 7.18 24.34
N TYR A 123 0.17 5.99 24.93
CA TYR A 123 -1.05 5.24 25.27
C TYR A 123 -1.94 5.98 26.28
N GLY A 124 -1.35 6.71 27.23
CA GLY A 124 -2.08 7.52 28.20
C GLY A 124 -2.61 8.85 27.66
N ASN A 125 -2.13 9.30 26.49
CA ASN A 125 -2.50 10.57 25.85
C ASN A 125 -3.06 10.39 24.43
N TRP A 126 -3.49 9.16 24.09
CA TRP A 126 -3.72 8.75 22.71
C TRP A 126 -4.69 9.66 21.97
N GLU A 127 -5.85 9.94 22.56
CA GLU A 127 -6.92 10.73 21.95
C GLU A 127 -6.45 12.16 21.64
N ARG A 128 -5.73 12.79 22.57
CA ARG A 128 -5.17 14.14 22.38
C ARG A 128 -4.10 14.14 21.28
N LEU A 129 -3.15 13.21 21.35
CA LEU A 129 -2.04 13.14 20.39
C LEU A 129 -2.56 12.77 18.99
N TYR A 130 -3.56 11.90 18.89
CA TYR A 130 -4.17 11.53 17.63
C TYR A 130 -4.96 12.68 16.99
N ALA A 131 -5.69 13.48 17.79
CA ALA A 131 -6.32 14.71 17.31
C ALA A 131 -5.28 15.69 16.73
N GLN A 132 -4.16 15.89 17.45
CA GLN A 132 -3.04 16.70 16.96
C GLN A 132 -2.41 16.13 15.68
N TRP A 133 -2.27 14.80 15.59
CA TRP A 133 -1.80 14.13 14.38
C TRP A 133 -2.70 14.43 13.18
N ARG A 134 -4.03 14.37 13.38
CA ARG A 134 -5.00 14.66 12.32
C ARG A 134 -4.91 16.09 11.85
N GLU A 135 -4.75 17.05 12.76
CA GLU A 135 -4.51 18.45 12.42
C GLU A 135 -3.22 18.65 11.62
N LYS A 136 -2.11 18.02 12.05
CA LYS A 136 -0.82 18.05 11.36
C LYS A 136 -0.94 17.49 9.94
N MET A 137 -1.58 16.34 9.76
CA MET A 137 -1.73 15.73 8.44
C MET A 137 -2.65 16.54 7.52
N LEU A 138 -3.77 17.06 8.02
CA LEU A 138 -4.64 17.92 7.22
C LEU A 138 -3.97 19.25 6.86
N ALA A 139 -3.13 19.80 7.73
CA ALA A 139 -2.31 20.97 7.42
C ALA A 139 -1.31 20.64 6.30
N LEU A 140 -0.61 19.51 6.40
CA LEU A 140 0.33 19.07 5.38
C LEU A 140 -0.34 18.87 4.01
N ILE A 141 -1.55 18.26 3.99
CA ILE A 141 -2.38 18.13 2.78
C ILE A 141 -2.73 19.51 2.19
N ARG A 142 -3.20 20.45 3.01
CA ARG A 142 -3.50 21.82 2.55
C ARG A 142 -2.27 22.52 2.00
N ASP A 143 -1.11 22.34 2.64
CA ASP A 143 0.15 22.90 2.17
C ASP A 143 0.50 22.36 0.78
N ALA A 144 0.37 21.03 0.55
CA ALA A 144 0.59 20.41 -0.75
C ALA A 144 -0.41 20.90 -1.82
N GLN A 145 -1.69 21.04 -1.48
CA GLN A 145 -2.72 21.59 -2.36
C GLN A 145 -2.49 23.07 -2.70
N SER A 146 -1.86 23.83 -1.80
CA SER A 146 -1.54 25.25 -1.99
C SER A 146 -0.31 25.51 -2.84
N LEU A 147 0.47 24.46 -3.16
CA LEU A 147 1.67 24.62 -3.99
C LEU A 147 1.28 25.19 -5.36
N PRO A 148 2.02 26.19 -5.87
CA PRO A 148 1.65 26.88 -7.09
C PRO A 148 1.66 25.91 -8.28
N LYS A 149 0.86 26.23 -9.29
CA LYS A 149 0.96 25.61 -10.60
C LYS A 149 2.32 25.98 -11.20
N LEU A 150 2.97 25.02 -11.85
CA LEU A 150 4.27 25.22 -12.46
C LEU A 150 4.14 25.87 -13.83
N GLU A 151 4.69 27.06 -13.97
CA GLU A 151 4.72 27.82 -15.22
C GLU A 151 6.07 28.54 -15.33
N LEU A 152 6.57 28.66 -16.56
CA LEU A 152 7.81 29.36 -16.86
C LEU A 152 7.59 30.23 -18.10
N PRO A 153 7.00 31.43 -17.93
CA PRO A 153 6.68 32.32 -19.04
C PRO A 153 7.95 32.91 -19.67
N GLU A 154 7.88 33.39 -20.92
CA GLU A 154 9.03 34.02 -21.62
C GLU A 154 9.62 35.19 -20.83
N PHE A 155 8.76 36.03 -20.25
CA PHE A 155 9.16 37.15 -19.40
C PHE A 155 8.49 37.05 -18.03
N GLU A 156 9.15 37.62 -17.03
CA GLU A 156 8.56 37.76 -15.69
C GLU A 156 7.21 38.50 -15.76
N PRO A 157 6.13 37.95 -15.17
CA PRO A 157 4.82 38.61 -15.19
C PRO A 157 4.87 40.02 -14.62
N LEU A 158 4.26 40.99 -15.31
CA LEU A 158 4.22 42.39 -14.87
C LEU A 158 3.65 42.55 -13.46
N SER A 159 2.74 41.67 -13.03
CA SER A 159 2.21 41.66 -11.66
C SER A 159 3.31 41.47 -10.61
N ASN A 160 4.28 40.58 -10.85
CA ASN A 160 5.39 40.31 -9.95
C ASN A 160 6.39 41.48 -9.94
N VAL A 161 6.58 42.13 -11.10
CA VAL A 161 7.42 43.33 -11.24
C VAL A 161 6.80 44.51 -10.49
N HIS A 162 5.53 44.81 -10.74
CA HIS A 162 4.81 45.94 -10.14
C HIS A 162 4.61 45.77 -8.63
N SER A 163 4.52 44.55 -8.12
CA SER A 163 4.48 44.28 -6.68
C SER A 163 5.83 44.38 -6.00
N GLY A 164 6.93 44.54 -6.75
CA GLY A 164 8.28 44.55 -6.20
C GLY A 164 8.69 43.21 -5.58
N ARG A 165 8.21 42.07 -6.11
CA ARG A 165 8.41 40.73 -5.51
C ARG A 165 9.89 40.40 -5.25
N GLY A 166 10.79 40.87 -6.11
CA GLY A 166 12.24 40.73 -5.95
C GLY A 166 12.81 39.32 -6.18
N ILE A 167 11.96 38.33 -6.49
CA ILE A 167 12.34 36.96 -6.81
C ILE A 167 11.61 36.56 -8.10
N ALA A 168 12.37 36.14 -9.12
CA ALA A 168 11.85 35.75 -10.42
C ALA A 168 11.14 34.38 -10.36
N THR A 169 10.22 34.17 -11.31
CA THR A 169 9.32 33.01 -11.37
C THR A 169 10.06 31.68 -11.47
N ASN A 170 11.19 31.63 -12.18
CA ASN A 170 12.01 30.42 -12.28
C ASN A 170 12.46 29.86 -10.92
N HIS A 171 12.73 30.72 -9.93
CA HIS A 171 13.15 30.26 -8.60
C HIS A 171 12.05 29.49 -7.87
N ALA A 172 10.78 29.79 -8.16
CA ALA A 172 9.65 29.08 -7.59
C ALA A 172 9.61 27.60 -8.00
N LEU A 173 10.23 27.21 -9.12
CA LEU A 173 10.32 25.81 -9.53
C LEU A 173 11.14 24.99 -8.51
N LEU A 174 12.30 25.50 -8.10
CA LEU A 174 13.14 24.82 -7.11
C LEU A 174 12.51 24.82 -5.71
N ASP A 175 11.92 25.95 -5.28
CA ASP A 175 11.21 26.03 -4.00
C ASP A 175 10.04 25.02 -3.96
N THR A 176 9.22 24.99 -5.01
CA THR A 176 8.08 24.08 -5.11
C THR A 176 8.53 22.63 -5.10
N TYR A 177 9.61 22.30 -5.83
CA TYR A 177 10.14 20.94 -5.84
C TYR A 177 10.65 20.49 -4.47
N GLN A 178 11.43 21.35 -3.80
CA GLN A 178 11.96 21.05 -2.47
C GLN A 178 10.84 20.88 -1.45
N ARG A 179 9.82 21.75 -1.48
CA ARG A 179 8.65 21.64 -0.60
C ARG A 179 7.82 20.40 -0.89
N THR A 180 7.69 20.00 -2.15
CA THR A 180 7.01 18.76 -2.56
C THR A 180 7.72 17.54 -2.00
N LEU A 181 9.05 17.47 -2.15
CA LEU A 181 9.86 16.36 -1.66
C LEU A 181 9.90 16.31 -0.13
N GLU A 182 10.19 17.42 0.54
CA GLU A 182 10.20 17.53 2.00
C GLU A 182 8.84 17.18 2.61
N GLY A 183 7.75 17.65 2.00
CA GLY A 183 6.40 17.33 2.43
C GLY A 183 6.11 15.82 2.39
N TYR A 184 6.60 15.14 1.35
CA TYR A 184 6.48 13.67 1.23
C TYR A 184 7.28 12.91 2.30
N PHE A 185 8.51 13.32 2.57
CA PHE A 185 9.29 12.73 3.68
C PHE A 185 8.62 12.98 5.04
N ARG A 186 8.11 14.19 5.27
CA ARG A 186 7.39 14.54 6.50
C ARG A 186 6.10 13.74 6.68
N MET A 187 5.36 13.49 5.61
CA MET A 187 4.17 12.62 5.64
C MET A 187 4.54 11.23 6.18
N TRP A 188 5.65 10.65 5.73
CA TRP A 188 6.10 9.34 6.23
C TRP A 188 6.49 9.35 7.72
N HIS A 189 7.03 10.46 8.23
CA HIS A 189 7.21 10.61 9.69
C HIS A 189 5.87 10.64 10.44
N HIS A 190 4.85 11.30 9.89
CA HIS A 190 3.50 11.25 10.47
C HIS A 190 2.89 9.85 10.36
N HIS A 191 3.08 9.14 9.26
CA HIS A 191 2.62 7.76 9.08
C HIS A 191 3.12 6.84 10.20
N PHE A 192 4.42 6.90 10.53
CA PHE A 192 5.02 6.04 11.56
C PHE A 192 4.88 6.54 13.00
N GLU A 193 4.28 7.72 13.24
CA GLU A 193 4.18 8.33 14.57
C GLU A 193 3.42 7.42 15.56
N PHE A 194 2.33 6.76 15.15
CA PHE A 194 1.57 5.84 16.00
C PHE A 194 1.59 4.39 15.52
N LEU A 195 1.93 4.14 14.24
CA LEU A 195 1.69 2.86 13.60
C LEU A 195 2.30 1.67 14.36
N LEU A 196 3.57 1.78 14.74
CA LEU A 196 4.27 0.72 15.46
C LEU A 196 3.76 0.53 16.90
N LEU A 197 3.27 1.60 17.54
CA LEU A 197 2.64 1.50 18.86
C LEU A 197 1.30 0.75 18.75
N GLY A 198 0.51 1.08 17.72
CA GLY A 198 -0.74 0.37 17.45
C GLY A 198 -0.52 -1.13 17.24
N TYR A 199 0.47 -1.50 16.43
CA TYR A 199 0.84 -2.91 16.24
C TYR A 199 1.39 -3.57 17.50
N GLY A 200 2.22 -2.87 18.29
CA GLY A 200 2.74 -3.38 19.55
C GLY A 200 1.62 -3.71 20.56
N ALA A 201 0.60 -2.85 20.66
CA ALA A 201 -0.56 -3.10 21.52
C ALA A 201 -1.36 -4.33 21.08
N TYR A 202 -1.61 -4.48 19.76
CA TYR A 202 -2.27 -5.68 19.24
C TYR A 202 -1.44 -6.95 19.48
N MET A 203 -0.13 -6.90 19.24
CA MET A 203 0.76 -8.05 19.47
C MET A 203 0.80 -8.49 20.92
N THR A 204 0.74 -7.55 21.86
CA THR A 204 0.65 -7.84 23.29
C THR A 204 -0.64 -8.59 23.61
N PHE A 205 -1.77 -8.12 23.07
CA PHE A 205 -3.06 -8.80 23.23
C PHE A 205 -3.09 -10.18 22.57
N PHE A 206 -2.53 -10.29 21.35
CA PHE A 206 -2.44 -11.54 20.61
C PHE A 206 -1.65 -12.60 21.38
N ALA A 207 -0.47 -12.23 21.89
CA ALA A 207 0.38 -13.11 22.68
C ALA A 207 -0.31 -13.54 23.99
N PHE A 208 -1.03 -12.64 24.65
CA PHE A 208 -1.85 -12.98 25.81
C PHE A 208 -2.90 -14.03 25.46
N CYS A 209 -3.66 -13.84 24.39
CA CYS A 209 -4.70 -14.78 23.96
C CYS A 209 -4.12 -16.16 23.63
N LYS A 210 -3.01 -16.21 22.90
CA LYS A 210 -2.33 -17.49 22.58
C LYS A 210 -1.84 -18.23 23.82
N LYS A 211 -1.39 -17.50 24.84
CA LYS A 211 -0.95 -18.08 26.11
C LYS A 211 -2.13 -18.58 26.95
N ALA A 212 -3.19 -17.78 27.06
CA ALA A 212 -4.37 -18.10 27.86
C ALA A 212 -5.24 -19.19 27.20
N PHE A 213 -5.28 -19.23 25.87
CA PHE A 213 -6.13 -20.11 25.07
C PHE A 213 -5.31 -20.77 23.96
N PRO A 214 -4.57 -21.87 24.21
CA PRO A 214 -3.69 -22.46 23.22
C PRO A 214 -4.38 -22.87 21.90
N GLU A 215 -5.65 -23.28 21.99
CA GLU A 215 -6.46 -23.71 20.83
C GLU A 215 -7.17 -22.55 20.10
N ILE A 216 -7.00 -21.29 20.54
CA ILE A 216 -7.61 -20.16 19.85
C ILE A 216 -6.97 -19.96 18.47
N SER A 217 -7.81 -19.90 17.44
CA SER A 217 -7.34 -19.60 16.10
C SER A 217 -6.94 -18.13 15.97
N ASP A 218 -5.98 -17.83 15.11
CA ASP A 218 -5.57 -16.45 14.81
C ASP A 218 -6.76 -15.62 14.30
N GLN A 219 -7.64 -16.26 13.52
CA GLN A 219 -8.86 -15.66 12.99
C GLN A 219 -9.84 -15.27 14.11
N THR A 220 -9.91 -16.04 15.19
CA THR A 220 -10.75 -15.70 16.33
C THR A 220 -10.21 -14.46 17.05
N ILE A 221 -8.89 -14.38 17.29
CA ILE A 221 -8.26 -13.18 17.89
C ILE A 221 -8.47 -11.97 16.99
N ALA A 222 -8.29 -12.13 15.68
CA ALA A 222 -8.54 -11.09 14.69
C ALA A 222 -9.95 -10.49 14.79
N ARG A 223 -10.97 -11.35 14.93
CA ARG A 223 -12.37 -10.94 15.03
C ARG A 223 -12.66 -10.16 16.31
N MET A 224 -11.90 -10.37 17.38
CA MET A 224 -12.03 -9.59 18.62
C MET A 224 -11.65 -8.12 18.42
N VAL A 225 -10.78 -7.80 17.46
CA VAL A 225 -10.35 -6.42 17.17
C VAL A 225 -10.95 -5.83 15.89
N ALA A 226 -11.61 -6.64 15.06
CA ALA A 226 -12.24 -6.22 13.81
C ALA A 226 -13.49 -5.34 14.01
N GLY A 227 -14.10 -4.88 12.90
CA GLY A 227 -15.37 -4.15 12.90
C GLY A 227 -15.22 -2.70 13.36
N ILE A 228 -14.19 -2.02 12.87
CA ILE A 228 -13.89 -0.62 13.18
C ILE A 228 -14.32 0.25 12.00
N GLU A 229 -14.91 1.40 12.31
CA GLU A 229 -15.11 2.47 11.33
C GLU A 229 -13.75 3.14 11.07
N ALA A 230 -13.27 3.01 9.85
CA ALA A 230 -12.02 3.62 9.39
C ALA A 230 -12.28 4.37 8.08
N GLU A 231 -11.55 5.45 7.87
CA GLU A 231 -11.70 6.30 6.69
C GLU A 231 -11.50 5.55 5.37
N ILE A 232 -10.73 4.46 5.37
CA ILE A 232 -10.48 3.64 4.18
C ILE A 232 -11.76 3.03 3.57
N PHE A 233 -12.84 2.90 4.34
CA PHE A 233 -14.12 2.37 3.86
C PHE A 233 -15.07 3.43 3.31
N ARG A 234 -14.85 4.70 3.65
CA ARG A 234 -15.70 5.83 3.23
C ARG A 234 -15.84 5.97 1.71
N PRO A 235 -14.80 5.76 0.88
CA PRO A 235 -14.93 5.94 -0.56
C PRO A 235 -15.97 5.03 -1.20
N ASP A 236 -15.99 3.75 -0.86
CA ASP A 236 -16.98 2.82 -1.39
C ASP A 236 -18.38 3.06 -0.79
N GLU A 237 -18.47 3.51 0.48
CA GLU A 237 -19.73 3.96 1.07
C GLU A 237 -20.33 5.15 0.31
N GLU A 238 -19.50 6.10 -0.14
CA GLU A 238 -19.94 7.21 -0.99
C GLU A 238 -20.41 6.71 -2.37
N VAL A 239 -19.74 5.72 -2.97
CA VAL A 239 -20.20 5.11 -4.24
C VAL A 239 -21.57 4.44 -4.06
N ARG A 240 -21.78 3.71 -2.95
CA ARG A 240 -23.10 3.13 -2.62
C ARG A 240 -24.17 4.20 -2.39
N ARG A 241 -23.80 5.32 -1.75
CA ARG A 241 -24.68 6.48 -1.55
C ARG A 241 -25.08 7.09 -2.90
N LEU A 242 -24.13 7.28 -3.81
CA LEU A 242 -24.37 7.80 -5.16
C LEU A 242 -25.24 6.85 -6.00
N ALA A 243 -25.10 5.54 -5.83
CA ALA A 243 -25.96 4.55 -6.46
C ALA A 243 -27.43 4.68 -6.01
N ARG A 244 -27.69 4.80 -4.69
CA ARG A 244 -29.04 5.06 -4.17
C ARG A 244 -29.61 6.36 -4.75
N ARG A 245 -28.80 7.40 -4.80
CA ARG A 245 -29.23 8.71 -5.29
C ARG A 245 -29.50 8.74 -6.78
N ALA A 246 -28.81 7.92 -7.57
CA ALA A 246 -29.16 7.73 -8.98
C ALA A 246 -30.58 7.17 -9.14
N VAL A 247 -30.98 6.20 -8.31
CA VAL A 247 -32.32 5.60 -8.32
C VAL A 247 -33.37 6.60 -7.83
N GLU A 248 -33.12 7.29 -6.72
CA GLU A 248 -34.03 8.28 -6.15
C GLU A 248 -34.30 9.46 -7.09
N LEU A 249 -33.29 9.89 -7.86
CA LEU A 249 -33.39 10.95 -8.85
C LEU A 249 -33.91 10.47 -10.21
N GLY A 250 -34.05 9.16 -10.41
CA GLY A 250 -34.50 8.57 -11.68
C GLY A 250 -33.53 8.80 -12.84
N VAL A 251 -32.23 8.74 -12.58
CA VAL A 251 -31.14 8.87 -13.58
C VAL A 251 -30.25 7.62 -13.66
N ASP A 252 -30.64 6.57 -12.95
CA ASP A 252 -29.93 5.31 -12.82
C ASP A 252 -29.87 4.50 -14.13
N ASP A 253 -30.76 4.77 -15.09
CA ASP A 253 -30.73 4.19 -16.43
C ASP A 253 -29.49 4.58 -17.27
N GLU A 254 -28.79 5.65 -16.89
CA GLU A 254 -27.56 6.07 -17.56
C GLU A 254 -26.36 5.16 -17.22
N PHE A 255 -26.37 4.51 -16.05
CA PHE A 255 -25.26 3.74 -15.49
C PHE A 255 -25.29 2.29 -15.98
N LYS A 256 -24.97 2.10 -17.27
CA LYS A 256 -24.88 0.78 -17.91
C LYS A 256 -23.44 0.31 -17.99
N GLU A 257 -23.24 -1.01 -17.86
CA GLU A 257 -21.93 -1.63 -18.04
C GLU A 257 -21.35 -1.30 -19.43
N GLY A 258 -20.06 -0.97 -19.47
CA GLY A 258 -19.34 -0.61 -20.70
C GLY A 258 -19.42 0.87 -21.11
N ARG A 259 -20.18 1.73 -20.42
CA ARG A 259 -20.12 3.18 -20.64
C ARG A 259 -18.97 3.81 -19.85
N THR A 260 -18.29 4.78 -20.47
CA THR A 260 -17.23 5.54 -19.79
C THR A 260 -17.81 6.54 -18.80
N PRO A 261 -17.08 6.89 -17.71
CA PRO A 261 -17.52 7.92 -16.78
C PRO A 261 -17.87 9.24 -17.47
N GLN A 262 -17.08 9.65 -18.47
CA GLN A 262 -17.31 10.89 -19.24
C GLN A 262 -18.62 10.85 -20.01
N ALA A 263 -18.94 9.71 -20.65
CA ALA A 263 -20.18 9.54 -21.39
C ALA A 263 -21.41 9.52 -20.48
N ILE A 264 -21.27 9.04 -19.24
CA ILE A 264 -22.34 9.07 -18.22
C ILE A 264 -22.54 10.50 -17.74
N MET A 265 -21.46 11.19 -17.34
CA MET A 265 -21.54 12.59 -16.88
C MET A 265 -22.14 13.51 -17.93
N ALA A 266 -21.71 13.41 -19.19
CA ALA A 266 -22.28 14.19 -20.30
C ALA A 266 -23.77 13.91 -20.53
N ALA A 267 -24.21 12.65 -20.36
CA ALA A 267 -25.63 12.33 -20.45
C ALA A 267 -26.43 12.95 -19.29
N LEU A 268 -25.90 12.89 -18.07
CA LEU A 268 -26.54 13.49 -16.89
C LEU A 268 -26.70 15.01 -17.01
N GLU A 269 -25.77 15.72 -17.64
CA GLU A 269 -25.91 17.16 -17.92
C GLU A 269 -27.17 17.47 -18.74
N THR A 270 -27.64 16.52 -19.56
CA THR A 270 -28.87 16.67 -20.37
C THR A 270 -30.16 16.32 -19.62
N ARG A 271 -30.06 15.79 -18.39
CA ARG A 271 -31.21 15.31 -17.58
C ARG A 271 -31.81 16.37 -16.67
N GLY A 272 -31.54 17.65 -16.94
CA GLY A 272 -32.09 18.78 -16.20
C GLY A 272 -31.73 18.76 -14.71
N ALA A 273 -32.71 19.07 -13.85
CA ALA A 273 -32.48 19.18 -12.41
C ALA A 273 -32.06 17.86 -11.75
N ALA A 274 -32.57 16.72 -12.22
CA ALA A 274 -32.23 15.41 -11.67
C ALA A 274 -30.76 15.03 -11.94
N GLY A 275 -30.32 15.21 -13.19
CA GLY A 275 -28.92 14.96 -13.55
C GLY A 275 -27.95 15.91 -12.86
N ARG A 276 -28.29 17.21 -12.80
CA ARG A 276 -27.50 18.19 -12.05
C ARG A 276 -27.41 17.87 -10.56
N GLY A 277 -28.52 17.47 -9.94
CA GLY A 277 -28.55 17.05 -8.54
C GLY A 277 -27.60 15.88 -8.27
N TRP A 278 -27.54 14.88 -9.16
CA TRP A 278 -26.60 13.78 -9.01
C TRP A 278 -25.13 14.22 -9.20
N LEU A 279 -24.85 15.10 -10.16
CA LEU A 279 -23.50 15.63 -10.40
C LEU A 279 -22.98 16.47 -9.23
N ASP A 280 -23.85 17.26 -8.59
CA ASP A 280 -23.49 18.04 -7.39
C ASP A 280 -23.17 17.12 -6.20
N GLU A 281 -23.90 16.01 -6.05
CA GLU A 281 -23.62 14.99 -5.05
C GLU A 281 -22.33 14.22 -5.34
N LEU A 282 -22.02 13.93 -6.61
CA LEU A 282 -20.73 13.38 -7.00
C LEU A 282 -19.60 14.33 -6.62
N ALA A 283 -19.72 15.63 -6.91
CA ALA A 283 -18.71 16.61 -6.55
C ALA A 283 -18.45 16.66 -5.04
N THR A 284 -19.50 16.54 -4.23
CA THR A 284 -19.41 16.48 -2.76
C THR A 284 -18.74 15.20 -2.27
N SER A 285 -19.07 14.04 -2.84
CA SER A 285 -18.47 12.76 -2.44
C SER A 285 -16.99 12.67 -2.83
N ARG A 286 -16.60 13.30 -3.95
CA ARG A 286 -15.24 13.21 -4.48
C ARG A 286 -14.18 13.83 -3.58
N ASP A 287 -14.51 14.88 -2.83
CA ASP A 287 -13.59 15.54 -1.91
C ASP A 287 -14.10 15.41 -0.46
N PRO A 288 -13.43 14.63 0.41
CA PRO A 288 -12.09 14.06 0.22
C PRO A 288 -12.06 12.64 -0.35
N TRP A 289 -13.21 11.95 -0.48
CA TRP A 289 -13.20 10.48 -0.46
C TRP A 289 -12.66 9.81 -1.73
N PHE A 290 -12.65 10.49 -2.88
CA PHE A 290 -12.07 9.92 -4.10
C PHE A 290 -10.56 10.20 -4.24
N ASN A 291 -9.92 10.77 -3.21
CA ASN A 291 -8.46 10.83 -3.09
C ASN A 291 -7.85 9.48 -2.68
N ILE A 292 -8.56 8.38 -2.90
CA ILE A 292 -8.10 7.02 -2.74
C ILE A 292 -7.51 6.51 -4.05
N ASN A 293 -6.35 5.87 -4.00
CA ASN A 293 -5.69 5.38 -5.22
C ASN A 293 -5.98 3.91 -5.51
N VAL A 294 -5.84 3.53 -6.76
CA VAL A 294 -6.20 2.17 -7.22
C VAL A 294 -5.21 1.09 -6.76
N GLY A 295 -4.13 1.43 -6.05
CA GLY A 295 -3.15 0.50 -5.48
C GLY A 295 -2.78 0.90 -4.04
N ASP A 296 -1.53 0.67 -3.64
CA ASP A 296 -1.01 1.10 -2.33
C ASP A 296 -0.38 2.50 -2.36
N GLY A 297 -0.51 3.21 -3.48
CA GLY A 297 0.03 4.56 -3.65
C GLY A 297 1.54 4.65 -3.90
N PHE A 298 2.29 3.55 -3.92
CA PHE A 298 3.75 3.63 -4.03
C PHE A 298 4.34 3.69 -5.45
N TYR A 299 3.48 3.64 -6.46
CA TYR A 299 3.87 3.78 -7.86
C TYR A 299 3.13 4.97 -8.47
N HIS A 300 3.80 5.77 -9.28
CA HIS A 300 3.19 6.95 -9.92
C HIS A 300 1.93 6.67 -10.75
N TYR A 301 1.78 5.44 -11.25
CA TYR A 301 0.62 4.97 -12.01
C TYR A 301 -0.53 4.46 -11.12
N HIS A 302 -0.37 4.39 -9.80
CA HIS A 302 -1.47 4.21 -8.85
C HIS A 302 -2.26 5.52 -8.74
N ARG A 303 -3.00 5.86 -9.80
CA ARG A 303 -3.82 7.08 -9.90
C ARG A 303 -4.93 7.06 -8.83
N SER A 304 -5.32 8.23 -8.33
CA SER A 304 -6.53 8.32 -7.49
C SER A 304 -7.82 8.09 -8.28
N TRP A 305 -8.90 7.75 -7.59
CA TRP A 305 -10.23 7.76 -8.19
C TRP A 305 -10.65 9.14 -8.70
N ASN A 306 -10.10 10.22 -8.13
CA ASN A 306 -10.30 11.57 -8.63
C ASN A 306 -9.57 11.83 -9.96
N ASP A 307 -8.44 11.16 -10.16
CA ASP A 307 -7.63 11.20 -11.37
C ASP A 307 -8.20 10.32 -12.49
N ASP A 308 -8.80 9.18 -12.14
CA ASP A 308 -9.54 8.29 -13.03
C ASP A 308 -10.79 7.72 -12.34
N LEU A 309 -11.96 8.17 -12.82
CA LEU A 309 -13.26 7.77 -12.29
C LEU A 309 -13.71 6.36 -12.70
N SER A 310 -12.94 5.64 -13.51
CA SER A 310 -13.33 4.33 -14.03
C SER A 310 -13.66 3.34 -12.90
N MET A 311 -12.85 3.33 -11.83
CA MET A 311 -13.07 2.44 -10.68
C MET A 311 -14.37 2.71 -9.91
N PRO A 312 -14.64 3.92 -9.39
CA PRO A 312 -15.90 4.18 -8.70
C PRO A 312 -17.11 3.99 -9.61
N PHE A 313 -17.02 4.34 -10.90
CA PHE A 313 -18.13 4.16 -11.84
C PHE A 313 -18.36 2.70 -12.23
N ALA A 314 -17.33 1.85 -12.21
CA ALA A 314 -17.47 0.42 -12.50
C ALA A 314 -18.32 -0.33 -11.46
N GLY A 315 -18.39 0.17 -10.22
CA GLY A 315 -19.24 -0.39 -9.15
C GLY A 315 -20.70 0.06 -9.21
N LEU A 316 -20.97 1.26 -9.75
CA LEU A 316 -22.32 1.87 -9.74
C LEU A 316 -23.43 0.98 -10.34
N PRO A 317 -23.25 0.32 -11.51
CA PRO A 317 -24.30 -0.53 -12.07
C PRO A 317 -24.73 -1.68 -11.14
N GLY A 318 -23.76 -2.30 -10.45
CA GLY A 318 -24.02 -3.38 -9.50
C GLY A 318 -24.80 -2.91 -8.29
N TYR A 319 -24.37 -1.80 -7.68
CA TYR A 319 -25.06 -1.20 -6.54
C TYR A 319 -26.45 -0.69 -6.89
N ILE A 320 -26.64 -0.09 -8.07
CA ILE A 320 -27.96 0.33 -8.57
C ILE A 320 -28.90 -0.87 -8.71
N ALA A 321 -28.41 -1.99 -9.25
CA ALA A 321 -29.21 -3.20 -9.41
C ALA A 321 -29.66 -3.76 -8.04
N ALA A 322 -28.77 -3.79 -7.05
CA ALA A 322 -29.08 -4.19 -5.68
C ALA A 322 -30.13 -3.26 -5.03
N VAL A 323 -30.00 -1.94 -5.19
CA VAL A 323 -31.00 -0.97 -4.69
C VAL A 323 -32.37 -1.21 -5.32
N ARG A 324 -32.42 -1.44 -6.64
CA ARG A 324 -33.68 -1.77 -7.34
C ARG A 324 -34.30 -3.09 -6.87
N ALA A 325 -33.47 -4.06 -6.48
CA ALA A 325 -33.92 -5.33 -5.92
C ALA A 325 -34.39 -5.22 -4.45
N GLY A 326 -34.26 -4.03 -3.83
CA GLY A 326 -34.59 -3.82 -2.42
C GLY A 326 -33.55 -4.39 -1.46
N GLU A 327 -32.33 -4.69 -1.95
CA GLU A 327 -31.23 -5.16 -1.12
C GLU A 327 -30.61 -4.00 -0.33
N SER A 328 -30.21 -4.26 0.91
CA SER A 328 -29.46 -3.28 1.69
C SER A 328 -28.02 -3.20 1.20
N LEU A 329 -27.55 -1.98 0.91
CA LEU A 329 -26.16 -1.70 0.60
C LEU A 329 -25.33 -1.40 1.87
N GLU A 330 -25.94 -1.41 3.05
CA GLU A 330 -25.25 -1.05 4.28
C GLU A 330 -24.40 -2.20 4.80
N ARG A 331 -23.21 -1.87 5.30
CA ARG A 331 -22.38 -2.84 6.02
C ARG A 331 -23.11 -3.23 7.31
N PRO A 332 -23.16 -4.51 7.70
CA PRO A 332 -23.85 -4.96 8.91
C PRO A 332 -23.02 -4.67 10.17
N ILE A 333 -22.63 -3.41 10.38
CA ILE A 333 -21.70 -2.97 11.43
C ILE A 333 -22.23 -3.35 12.81
N GLU A 334 -23.51 -3.11 13.08
CA GLU A 334 -24.12 -3.45 14.38
C GLU A 334 -24.04 -4.94 14.70
N LYS A 335 -24.29 -5.80 13.69
CA LYS A 335 -24.17 -7.24 13.82
C LYS A 335 -22.72 -7.65 14.08
N LEU A 336 -21.77 -7.12 13.32
CA LEU A 336 -20.34 -7.39 13.50
C LEU A 336 -19.86 -6.96 14.90
N GLN A 337 -20.30 -5.80 15.38
CA GLN A 337 -19.99 -5.32 16.72
C GLN A 337 -20.63 -6.17 17.81
N ALA A 338 -21.85 -6.67 17.61
CA ALA A 338 -22.53 -7.57 18.54
C ALA A 338 -21.80 -8.92 18.63
N GLU A 339 -21.47 -9.54 17.49
CA GLU A 339 -20.68 -10.77 17.43
C GLU A 339 -19.32 -10.59 18.10
N ARG A 340 -18.65 -9.47 17.88
CA ARG A 340 -17.38 -9.13 18.54
C ARG A 340 -17.53 -9.03 20.05
N ARG A 341 -18.55 -8.32 20.55
CA ARG A 341 -18.81 -8.20 22.00
C ARG A 341 -19.05 -9.56 22.64
N GLN A 342 -19.87 -10.40 22.01
CA GLN A 342 -20.14 -11.75 22.50
C GLN A 342 -18.85 -12.56 22.55
N LEU A 343 -18.06 -12.54 21.47
CA LEU A 343 -16.80 -13.28 21.39
C LEU A 343 -15.81 -12.87 22.49
N ILE A 344 -15.67 -11.58 22.76
CA ILE A 344 -14.80 -11.06 23.82
C ILE A 344 -15.29 -11.56 25.18
N GLN A 345 -16.61 -11.50 25.43
CA GLN A 345 -17.20 -11.95 26.68
C GLN A 345 -17.02 -13.45 26.91
N ASP A 346 -17.27 -14.28 25.88
CA ASP A 346 -17.14 -15.73 25.96
C ASP A 346 -15.72 -16.14 26.38
N TYR A 347 -14.69 -15.53 25.77
CA TYR A 347 -13.30 -15.82 26.15
C TYR A 347 -12.91 -15.23 27.50
N ARG A 348 -13.46 -14.07 27.87
CA ARG A 348 -13.26 -13.47 29.19
C ARG A 348 -13.76 -14.40 30.31
N GLU A 349 -14.88 -15.09 30.11
CA GLU A 349 -15.47 -16.02 31.09
C GLU A 349 -14.62 -17.28 31.31
N LEU A 350 -13.84 -17.70 30.31
CA LEU A 350 -12.92 -18.83 30.40
C LEU A 350 -11.67 -18.54 31.25
N LEU A 351 -11.38 -17.27 31.57
CA LEU A 351 -10.23 -16.90 32.39
C LEU A 351 -10.47 -17.25 33.87
N GLY A 352 -9.46 -17.89 34.47
CA GLY A 352 -9.56 -18.51 35.79
C GLY A 352 -9.40 -17.54 36.96
N SER A 353 -8.78 -16.38 36.75
CA SER A 353 -8.55 -15.37 37.79
C SER A 353 -9.06 -13.98 37.41
N GLU A 354 -9.43 -13.20 38.42
CA GLU A 354 -9.84 -11.81 38.22
C GLU A 354 -8.69 -10.93 37.69
N GLN A 355 -7.45 -11.25 38.07
CA GLN A 355 -6.27 -10.56 37.57
C GLN A 355 -6.08 -10.78 36.06
N GLU A 356 -6.27 -12.01 35.57
CA GLU A 356 -6.22 -12.30 34.13
C GLU A 356 -7.34 -11.60 33.37
N ARG A 357 -8.55 -11.55 33.95
CA ARG A 357 -9.69 -10.83 33.35
C ARG A 357 -9.40 -9.34 33.22
N GLN A 358 -8.84 -8.71 34.26
CA GLN A 358 -8.45 -7.30 34.22
C GLN A 358 -7.36 -7.05 33.18
N ALA A 359 -6.35 -7.92 33.08
CA ALA A 359 -5.31 -7.81 32.07
C ALA A 359 -5.89 -7.94 30.64
N TYR A 360 -6.79 -8.92 30.43
CA TYR A 360 -7.51 -9.12 29.18
C TYR A 360 -8.32 -7.87 28.79
N ASP A 361 -9.13 -7.34 29.72
CA ASP A 361 -9.98 -6.15 29.52
C ASP A 361 -9.14 -4.92 29.16
N GLN A 362 -7.99 -4.72 29.84
CA GLN A 362 -7.08 -3.62 29.54
C GLN A 362 -6.45 -3.75 28.15
N MET A 363 -5.99 -4.95 27.78
CA MET A 363 -5.31 -5.18 26.50
C MET A 363 -6.28 -5.07 25.32
N ILE A 364 -7.48 -5.65 25.41
CA ILE A 364 -8.49 -5.50 24.35
C ILE A 364 -8.98 -4.06 24.24
N GLY A 365 -9.17 -3.37 25.37
CA GLY A 365 -9.54 -1.96 25.38
C GLY A 365 -8.49 -1.06 24.73
N LEU A 366 -7.20 -1.33 24.99
CA LEU A 366 -6.10 -0.64 24.31
C LEU A 366 -6.08 -0.98 22.81
N ALA A 367 -6.25 -2.25 22.43
CA ALA A 367 -6.30 -2.65 21.03
C ALA A 367 -7.41 -1.90 20.27
N HIS A 368 -8.63 -1.82 20.82
CA HIS A 368 -9.74 -1.05 20.22
C HIS A 368 -9.47 0.46 20.15
N ARG A 369 -8.72 1.02 21.12
CA ARG A 369 -8.34 2.44 21.11
C ARG A 369 -7.36 2.77 19.97
N VAL A 370 -6.39 1.89 19.71
CA VAL A 370 -5.30 2.18 18.76
C VAL A 370 -5.63 1.84 17.31
N PHE A 371 -6.47 0.83 17.09
CA PHE A 371 -6.71 0.26 15.77
C PHE A 371 -7.39 1.20 14.76
N PRO A 372 -8.26 2.18 15.16
CA PRO A 372 -8.75 3.21 14.24
C PRO A 372 -7.61 3.97 13.55
N TYR A 373 -6.51 4.27 14.25
CA TYR A 373 -5.33 4.86 13.60
C TYR A 373 -4.71 3.88 12.60
N VAL A 374 -4.49 2.63 13.01
CA VAL A 374 -3.78 1.61 12.21
C VAL A 374 -4.42 1.41 10.84
N GLU A 375 -5.73 1.58 10.72
CA GLU A 375 -6.43 1.51 9.42
C GLU A 375 -6.66 2.90 8.81
N GLY A 376 -7.08 3.89 9.61
CA GLY A 376 -7.51 5.21 9.13
C GLY A 376 -6.38 6.09 8.60
N HIS A 377 -5.15 5.95 9.12
CA HIS A 377 -4.02 6.79 8.69
C HIS A 377 -3.72 6.64 7.19
N LYS A 378 -3.96 5.43 6.63
CA LYS A 378 -3.72 5.09 5.23
C LYS A 378 -4.40 6.01 4.25
N PHE A 379 -5.64 6.40 4.57
CA PHE A 379 -6.41 7.30 3.72
C PHE A 379 -5.72 8.66 3.56
N TYR A 380 -5.16 9.20 4.63
CA TYR A 380 -4.50 10.51 4.59
C TYR A 380 -3.08 10.43 4.01
N CYS A 381 -2.32 9.41 4.40
CA CYS A 381 -0.91 9.27 4.08
C CYS A 381 -0.69 8.62 2.70
N GLU A 382 -0.90 7.31 2.57
CA GLU A 382 -0.61 6.51 1.38
C GLU A 382 -1.53 6.82 0.21
N HIS A 383 -2.74 7.30 0.50
CA HIS A 383 -3.73 7.63 -0.52
C HIS A 383 -3.72 9.12 -0.86
N TRP A 384 -4.30 9.96 0.00
CA TRP A 384 -4.56 11.35 -0.35
C TRP A 384 -3.27 12.14 -0.57
N TYR A 385 -2.34 12.11 0.39
CA TYR A 385 -1.12 12.88 0.29
C TYR A 385 -0.20 12.39 -0.83
N THR A 386 0.02 11.09 -0.92
CA THR A 386 0.88 10.51 -1.96
C THR A 386 0.36 10.81 -3.37
N ASN A 387 -0.96 10.87 -3.56
CA ASN A 387 -1.53 11.29 -4.84
C ASN A 387 -1.20 12.75 -5.18
N LEU A 388 -1.32 13.67 -4.21
CA LEU A 388 -0.93 15.06 -4.39
C LEU A 388 0.56 15.18 -4.76
N PHE A 389 1.41 14.39 -4.11
CA PHE A 389 2.84 14.31 -4.40
C PHE A 389 3.09 13.92 -5.86
N PHE A 390 2.59 12.75 -6.31
CA PHE A 390 2.82 12.30 -7.68
C PHE A 390 2.19 13.21 -8.74
N ASN A 391 1.04 13.82 -8.47
CA ASN A 391 0.43 14.80 -9.36
C ASN A 391 1.28 16.06 -9.51
N LYS A 392 1.88 16.55 -8.42
CA LYS A 392 2.81 17.69 -8.51
C LYS A 392 4.09 17.33 -9.28
N ILE A 393 4.61 16.10 -9.13
CA ILE A 393 5.76 15.63 -9.94
C ILE A 393 5.41 15.53 -11.42
N ARG A 394 4.18 15.11 -11.76
CA ARG A 394 3.70 15.11 -13.14
C ARG A 394 3.60 16.51 -13.75
N GLU A 395 3.26 17.53 -12.95
CA GLU A 395 3.35 18.92 -13.43
C GLU A 395 4.79 19.30 -13.81
N PHE A 396 5.80 18.85 -13.06
CA PHE A 396 7.21 19.05 -13.44
C PHE A 396 7.52 18.30 -14.74
N GLY A 397 7.01 17.08 -14.89
CA GLY A 397 7.10 16.30 -16.12
C GLY A 397 6.52 17.02 -17.33
N ALA A 398 5.30 17.57 -17.21
CA ALA A 398 4.65 18.34 -18.25
C ALA A 398 5.46 19.59 -18.63
N LEU A 399 5.97 20.32 -17.64
CA LEU A 399 6.82 21.51 -17.86
C LEU A 399 8.11 21.14 -18.61
N LEU A 400 8.81 20.08 -18.20
CA LEU A 400 10.06 19.65 -18.82
C LEU A 400 9.83 19.09 -20.24
N ALA A 401 8.74 18.34 -20.45
CA ALA A 401 8.35 17.85 -21.77
C ALA A 401 8.03 19.00 -22.74
N ALA A 402 7.35 20.05 -22.26
CA ALA A 402 7.09 21.25 -23.05
C ALA A 402 8.38 21.99 -23.49
N HIS A 403 9.49 21.78 -22.77
CA HIS A 403 10.81 22.32 -23.10
C HIS A 403 11.72 21.29 -23.79
N GLY A 404 11.16 20.16 -24.25
CA GLY A 404 11.86 19.18 -25.06
C GLY A 404 12.82 18.26 -24.29
N PHE A 405 12.80 18.25 -22.95
CA PHE A 405 13.66 17.36 -22.16
C PHE A 405 13.32 15.89 -22.44
N PHE A 406 12.06 15.57 -22.70
CA PHE A 406 11.58 14.24 -23.09
C PHE A 406 10.20 14.35 -23.73
N ALA A 407 9.71 13.25 -24.31
CA ALA A 407 8.52 13.26 -25.17
C ALA A 407 7.19 13.32 -24.41
N ARG A 408 7.11 12.71 -23.21
CA ARG A 408 5.86 12.59 -22.46
C ARG A 408 6.04 13.04 -21.01
N GLU A 409 5.00 13.59 -20.41
CA GLU A 409 5.05 14.05 -19.01
C GLU A 409 5.50 12.94 -18.04
N ASP A 410 5.00 11.72 -18.20
CA ASP A 410 5.33 10.58 -17.34
C ASP A 410 6.77 10.06 -17.53
N ASP A 411 7.51 10.54 -18.54
CA ASP A 411 8.94 10.22 -18.66
C ASP A 411 9.75 10.82 -17.51
N VAL A 412 9.21 11.81 -16.78
CA VAL A 412 9.79 12.34 -15.54
C VAL A 412 10.03 11.25 -14.49
N PHE A 413 9.20 10.21 -14.44
CA PHE A 413 9.34 9.13 -13.46
C PHE A 413 10.51 8.19 -13.76
N GLN A 414 11.12 8.33 -14.94
CA GLN A 414 12.37 7.65 -15.26
C GLN A 414 13.60 8.37 -14.70
N LEU A 415 13.48 9.58 -14.17
CA LEU A 415 14.57 10.27 -13.47
C LEU A 415 14.51 9.91 -11.98
N THR A 416 15.65 9.75 -11.32
CA THR A 416 15.67 9.76 -9.84
C THR A 416 15.26 11.14 -9.33
N HIS A 417 14.83 11.23 -8.06
CA HIS A 417 14.51 12.55 -7.47
C HIS A 417 15.75 13.48 -7.40
N TYR A 418 16.96 12.92 -7.37
CA TYR A 418 18.21 13.68 -7.47
C TYR A 418 18.40 14.28 -8.87
N GLU A 419 18.12 13.51 -9.91
CA GLU A 419 18.23 13.93 -11.30
C GLU A 419 17.13 14.90 -11.73
N LEU A 420 15.90 14.72 -11.23
CA LEU A 420 14.82 15.66 -11.48
C LEU A 420 15.19 17.06 -10.97
N LYS A 421 15.84 17.16 -9.80
CA LYS A 421 16.39 18.43 -9.30
C LYS A 421 17.39 19.03 -10.29
N ALA A 422 18.27 18.23 -10.87
CA ALA A 422 19.24 18.69 -11.86
C ALA A 422 18.55 19.17 -13.15
N ALA A 423 17.53 18.46 -13.62
CA ALA A 423 16.72 18.88 -14.78
C ALA A 423 16.00 20.22 -14.55
N ILE A 424 15.44 20.41 -13.35
CA ILE A 424 14.83 21.68 -12.95
C ILE A 424 15.87 22.82 -12.95
N ILE A 425 17.06 22.58 -12.38
CA ILE A 425 18.14 23.59 -12.35
C ILE A 425 18.64 23.92 -13.76
N ASP A 426 18.77 22.94 -14.64
CA ASP A 426 19.14 23.15 -16.05
C ASP A 426 18.12 24.06 -16.75
N LEU A 427 16.82 23.74 -16.66
CA LEU A 427 15.76 24.58 -17.22
C LEU A 427 15.75 25.99 -16.62
N MET A 428 15.88 26.10 -15.29
CA MET A 428 15.95 27.40 -14.60
C MET A 428 17.13 28.25 -15.08
N THR A 429 18.29 27.62 -15.30
CA THR A 429 19.51 28.31 -15.73
C THR A 429 19.37 28.79 -17.16
N ALA A 430 18.90 27.92 -18.06
CA ALA A 430 18.61 28.23 -19.45
C ALA A 430 17.65 29.41 -19.59
N TRP A 431 16.55 29.39 -18.83
CA TRP A 431 15.60 30.49 -18.81
C TRP A 431 16.21 31.80 -18.29
N SER A 432 17.02 31.73 -17.22
CA SER A 432 17.60 32.92 -16.58
C SER A 432 18.59 33.67 -17.47
N ASN A 433 19.35 32.95 -18.29
CA ASN A 433 20.42 33.52 -19.10
C ASN A 433 20.11 33.57 -20.61
N GLY A 434 18.95 33.05 -21.03
CA GLY A 434 18.51 32.99 -22.43
C GLY A 434 19.26 31.96 -23.29
N SER A 435 20.03 31.04 -22.69
CA SER A 435 20.69 29.95 -23.42
C SER A 435 19.77 28.73 -23.55
N PRO A 436 19.95 27.87 -24.58
CA PRO A 436 19.19 26.62 -24.66
C PRO A 436 19.55 25.69 -23.50
N PRO A 437 18.59 24.95 -22.91
CA PRO A 437 18.87 23.93 -21.91
C PRO A 437 19.62 22.75 -22.53
N ARG A 438 20.39 22.02 -21.72
CA ARG A 438 21.10 20.81 -22.19
C ARG A 438 20.26 19.54 -22.09
N GLY A 439 19.22 19.57 -21.28
CA GLY A 439 18.30 18.47 -21.04
C GLY A 439 17.76 17.79 -22.29
N PRO A 440 17.34 18.51 -23.35
CA PRO A 440 16.86 17.91 -24.59
C PRO A 440 17.85 16.97 -25.29
N GLU A 441 19.16 17.17 -25.12
CA GLU A 441 20.20 16.30 -25.69
C GLU A 441 20.62 15.19 -24.70
N HIS A 442 20.24 15.29 -23.43
CA HIS A 442 20.72 14.43 -22.35
C HIS A 442 19.70 13.39 -21.89
N TRP A 443 18.48 13.83 -21.56
CA TRP A 443 17.49 12.98 -20.89
C TRP A 443 16.80 11.93 -21.78
N PRO A 444 16.51 12.17 -23.08
CA PRO A 444 15.76 11.20 -23.88
C PRO A 444 16.41 9.81 -23.93
N GLN A 445 17.75 9.75 -24.01
CA GLN A 445 18.49 8.49 -24.00
C GLN A 445 18.35 7.76 -22.67
N ILE A 446 18.47 8.48 -21.54
CA ILE A 446 18.36 7.93 -20.18
C ILE A 446 16.95 7.39 -19.93
N VAL A 447 15.93 8.14 -20.34
CA VAL A 447 14.52 7.75 -20.24
C VAL A 447 14.26 6.45 -21.02
N ALA A 448 14.73 6.38 -22.27
CA ALA A 448 14.55 5.19 -23.11
C ALA A 448 15.24 3.96 -22.53
N GLU A 449 16.46 4.12 -22.05
CA GLU A 449 17.24 3.07 -21.42
C GLU A 449 16.58 2.52 -20.15
N ARG A 450 16.11 3.38 -19.25
CA ARG A 450 15.47 2.95 -17.99
C ARG A 450 14.14 2.27 -18.22
N ARG A 451 13.36 2.74 -19.19
CA ARG A 451 12.13 2.06 -19.62
C ARG A 451 12.42 0.66 -20.15
N ALA A 452 13.45 0.52 -20.98
CA ALA A 452 13.88 -0.79 -21.49
C ALA A 452 14.35 -1.70 -20.34
N ALA A 453 15.14 -1.17 -19.40
CA ALA A 453 15.60 -1.92 -18.24
C ALA A 453 14.45 -2.46 -17.39
N ILE A 454 13.46 -1.63 -17.05
CA ILE A 454 12.27 -2.05 -16.30
C ILE A 454 11.52 -3.17 -17.02
N ALA A 455 11.37 -3.06 -18.34
CA ALA A 455 10.72 -4.09 -19.15
C ALA A 455 11.48 -5.42 -19.15
N GLU A 456 12.82 -5.40 -19.14
CA GLU A 456 13.62 -6.62 -18.99
C GLU A 456 13.53 -7.17 -17.55
N TRP A 457 13.66 -6.33 -16.53
CA TRP A 457 13.54 -6.72 -15.11
C TRP A 457 12.19 -7.35 -14.77
N ALA A 458 11.11 -6.94 -15.46
CA ALA A 458 9.78 -7.49 -15.26
C ALA A 458 9.66 -8.96 -15.74
N LYS A 459 10.56 -9.43 -16.61
CA LYS A 459 10.57 -10.81 -17.12
C LYS A 459 11.29 -11.77 -16.16
N GLU A 460 12.15 -11.25 -15.29
CA GLU A 460 13.00 -12.05 -14.42
C GLU A 460 12.27 -12.60 -13.19
N SER A 461 12.58 -13.84 -12.83
CA SER A 461 12.11 -14.42 -11.58
C SER A 461 12.83 -13.75 -10.40
N THR A 462 12.09 -13.32 -9.39
CA THR A 462 12.66 -12.68 -8.20
C THR A 462 12.64 -13.66 -7.02
N PRO A 463 13.80 -14.06 -6.47
CA PRO A 463 13.84 -14.89 -5.26
C PRO A 463 13.09 -14.23 -4.10
N PRO A 464 12.23 -14.97 -3.37
CA PRO A 464 11.42 -14.40 -2.29
C PRO A 464 12.26 -13.96 -1.09
N ALA A 465 13.45 -14.54 -0.93
CA ALA A 465 14.41 -14.19 0.09
C ALA A 465 15.85 -14.47 -0.36
N LEU A 466 16.81 -13.91 0.38
CA LEU A 466 18.25 -14.01 0.17
C LEU A 466 18.96 -14.22 1.50
N GLY A 467 20.13 -14.84 1.45
CA GLY A 467 21.03 -14.99 2.59
C GLY A 467 20.63 -16.11 3.57
N PRO A 468 21.26 -16.13 4.76
CA PRO A 468 21.01 -17.15 5.76
C PRO A 468 19.58 -17.10 6.29
N VAL A 469 19.01 -18.28 6.56
CA VAL A 469 17.67 -18.40 7.14
C VAL A 469 17.78 -18.29 8.66
N PRO A 470 17.15 -17.29 9.30
CA PRO A 470 17.21 -17.15 10.74
C PRO A 470 16.39 -18.25 11.44
N ASP A 471 16.83 -18.65 12.63
CA ASP A 471 16.09 -19.60 13.48
C ASP A 471 14.85 -18.95 14.11
N VAL A 472 14.94 -17.66 14.45
CA VAL A 472 13.87 -16.84 15.02
C VAL A 472 13.80 -15.51 14.27
N ILE A 473 12.59 -15.02 14.04
CA ILE A 473 12.35 -13.66 13.51
C ILE A 473 12.16 -12.73 14.70
N ASP A 474 13.21 -12.00 15.07
CA ASP A 474 13.24 -11.17 16.28
C ASP A 474 12.55 -9.81 16.12
N ASP A 475 12.24 -9.41 14.89
CA ASP A 475 11.52 -8.18 14.59
C ASP A 475 10.00 -8.43 14.51
N PRO A 476 9.21 -7.98 15.50
CA PRO A 476 7.77 -8.19 15.51
C PRO A 476 7.05 -7.49 14.35
N ALA A 477 7.63 -6.41 13.81
CA ALA A 477 7.08 -5.76 12.63
C ALA A 477 7.22 -6.66 11.39
N ILE A 478 8.35 -7.34 11.22
CA ILE A 478 8.57 -8.32 10.13
C ILE A 478 7.53 -9.44 10.17
N VAL A 479 7.27 -9.98 11.36
CA VAL A 479 6.25 -11.02 11.56
C VAL A 479 4.85 -10.50 11.25
N MET A 480 4.49 -9.35 11.82
CA MET A 480 3.11 -8.87 11.78
C MET A 480 2.74 -8.24 10.43
N LEU A 481 3.59 -7.35 9.91
CA LEU A 481 3.31 -6.61 8.69
C LEU A 481 3.49 -7.49 7.47
N TRP A 482 4.61 -8.23 7.39
CA TRP A 482 4.96 -9.02 6.21
C TRP A 482 4.60 -10.49 6.31
N GLY A 483 4.15 -10.97 7.47
CA GLY A 483 3.77 -12.37 7.67
C GLY A 483 4.96 -13.33 7.63
N ILE A 484 6.18 -12.84 7.83
CA ILE A 484 7.40 -13.64 7.74
C ILE A 484 7.62 -14.36 9.07
N THR A 485 7.44 -15.68 9.05
CA THR A 485 7.66 -16.57 10.18
C THR A 485 8.60 -17.70 9.80
N ARG A 486 9.11 -18.45 10.78
CA ARG A 486 9.91 -19.64 10.49
C ARG A 486 9.15 -20.62 9.57
N GLU A 487 7.86 -20.79 9.83
CA GLU A 487 7.00 -21.64 9.02
C GLU A 487 6.87 -21.12 7.57
N SER A 488 6.71 -19.81 7.37
CA SER A 488 6.61 -19.25 6.02
C SER A 488 7.93 -19.42 5.24
N LEU A 489 9.09 -19.25 5.90
CA LEU A 489 10.40 -19.47 5.30
C LEU A 489 10.62 -20.94 4.92
N ASP A 490 10.27 -21.88 5.81
CA ASP A 490 10.36 -23.31 5.52
C ASP A 490 9.44 -23.69 4.34
N ARG A 491 8.25 -23.07 4.23
CA ARG A 491 7.38 -23.25 3.06
C ARG A 491 8.01 -22.73 1.77
N TRP A 492 8.64 -21.55 1.79
CA TRP A 492 9.32 -21.00 0.62
C TRP A 492 10.49 -21.87 0.15
N LEU A 493 11.28 -22.42 1.08
CA LEU A 493 12.36 -23.35 0.78
C LEU A 493 11.84 -24.65 0.13
N ARG A 494 10.67 -25.14 0.57
CA ARG A 494 10.00 -26.33 0.01
C ARG A 494 9.27 -26.06 -1.31
N ALA A 495 8.74 -24.86 -1.54
CA ALA A 495 8.04 -24.52 -2.78
C ALA A 495 8.97 -24.64 -4.01
N SER A 496 10.27 -24.42 -3.79
CA SER A 496 11.34 -24.66 -4.77
C SER A 496 11.43 -26.11 -5.25
N SER A 497 10.87 -27.09 -4.52
CA SER A 497 10.98 -28.53 -4.82
C SER A 497 9.69 -29.22 -5.28
N ASP A 498 8.53 -28.57 -5.26
CA ASP A 498 7.21 -29.23 -5.46
C ASP A 498 6.33 -28.60 -6.57
N VAL A 499 6.93 -28.37 -7.75
CA VAL A 499 6.27 -27.76 -8.93
C VAL A 499 5.13 -28.65 -9.50
N ALA A 500 5.06 -29.94 -9.12
CA ALA A 500 4.12 -30.92 -9.67
C ALA A 500 2.76 -31.01 -8.94
N SER A 501 2.61 -30.45 -7.73
CA SER A 501 1.36 -30.56 -6.96
C SER A 501 0.21 -29.75 -7.57
N ARG A 502 -0.99 -30.32 -7.70
CA ARG A 502 -2.21 -29.58 -8.12
C ARG A 502 -2.84 -28.74 -7.00
N GLU A 503 -2.28 -28.78 -5.79
CA GLU A 503 -2.72 -27.97 -4.67
C GLU A 503 -1.70 -26.87 -4.36
N LEU A 504 -2.22 -25.65 -4.17
CA LEU A 504 -1.50 -24.53 -3.57
C LEU A 504 -2.04 -24.34 -2.15
N ARG A 505 -1.16 -24.01 -1.21
CA ARG A 505 -1.51 -23.76 0.19
C ARG A 505 -1.13 -22.35 0.58
N GLY A 506 -2.01 -21.70 1.32
CA GLY A 506 -1.80 -20.39 1.93
C GLY A 506 -2.50 -20.33 3.29
N PHE A 507 -2.71 -19.11 3.79
CA PHE A 507 -3.49 -18.86 4.99
C PHE A 507 -4.99 -18.82 4.66
N ALA A 508 -5.79 -19.44 5.53
CA ALA A 508 -7.24 -19.32 5.52
C ALA A 508 -7.63 -17.88 5.90
N ALA A 509 -8.17 -17.12 4.94
CA ALA A 509 -8.49 -15.71 5.13
C ALA A 509 -9.99 -15.50 5.41
N SER A 510 -10.84 -16.09 4.57
CA SER A 510 -12.30 -15.99 4.65
C SER A 510 -12.93 -17.30 4.24
N SER A 511 -13.83 -17.83 5.07
CA SER A 511 -14.36 -19.18 4.92
C SER A 511 -15.34 -19.32 3.75
N GLY A 512 -15.48 -20.56 3.27
CA GLY A 512 -16.34 -20.91 2.14
C GLY A 512 -15.58 -21.66 1.05
N VAL A 513 -16.32 -22.28 0.14
CA VAL A 513 -15.77 -23.03 -0.98
C VAL A 513 -16.43 -22.57 -2.28
N VAL A 514 -15.61 -22.23 -3.26
CA VAL A 514 -16.08 -21.75 -4.57
C VAL A 514 -15.24 -22.31 -5.71
N GLU A 515 -15.86 -22.44 -6.88
CA GLU A 515 -15.21 -22.82 -8.13
C GLU A 515 -15.52 -21.81 -9.22
N GLY A 516 -14.53 -21.50 -10.05
CA GLY A 516 -14.69 -20.52 -11.12
C GLY A 516 -13.44 -20.42 -11.99
N PRO A 517 -13.52 -19.69 -13.11
CA PRO A 517 -12.36 -19.33 -13.90
C PRO A 517 -11.49 -18.34 -13.12
N ALA A 518 -10.17 -18.56 -13.12
CA ALA A 518 -9.20 -17.63 -12.56
C ALA A 518 -9.04 -16.42 -13.47
N CYS A 519 -9.12 -15.21 -12.92
CA CYS A 519 -8.65 -13.99 -13.57
C CYS A 519 -7.34 -13.57 -12.91
N VAL A 520 -6.22 -13.77 -13.62
CA VAL A 520 -4.88 -13.45 -13.10
C VAL A 520 -4.57 -11.99 -13.40
N VAL A 521 -4.46 -11.18 -12.34
CA VAL A 521 -4.21 -9.74 -12.35
C VAL A 521 -2.85 -9.47 -11.72
N LYS A 522 -1.89 -9.00 -12.52
CA LYS A 522 -0.51 -8.75 -12.07
C LYS A 522 -0.20 -7.30 -11.77
N SER A 523 -0.97 -6.37 -12.33
CA SER A 523 -0.88 -4.95 -12.05
C SER A 523 -2.28 -4.36 -11.92
N VAL A 524 -2.37 -3.19 -11.31
CA VAL A 524 -3.66 -2.49 -11.15
C VAL A 524 -4.32 -2.15 -12.49
N GLU A 525 -3.54 -1.94 -13.55
CA GLU A 525 -4.06 -1.61 -14.89
C GLU A 525 -4.88 -2.78 -15.49
N GLU A 526 -4.62 -4.01 -15.04
CA GLU A 526 -5.32 -5.21 -15.49
C GLU A 526 -6.65 -5.44 -14.77
N ILE A 527 -6.93 -4.69 -13.68
CA ILE A 527 -8.10 -4.96 -12.82
C ILE A 527 -9.43 -4.83 -13.57
N GLY A 528 -9.49 -4.02 -14.63
CA GLY A 528 -10.65 -3.87 -15.49
C GLY A 528 -11.04 -5.14 -16.27
N ARG A 529 -10.18 -6.17 -16.30
CA ARG A 529 -10.47 -7.46 -16.95
C ARG A 529 -11.41 -8.36 -16.17
N VAL A 530 -11.55 -8.13 -14.86
CA VAL A 530 -12.30 -8.99 -13.94
C VAL A 530 -13.80 -8.98 -14.28
N ARG A 531 -14.38 -10.18 -14.46
CA ARG A 531 -15.79 -10.37 -14.81
C ARG A 531 -16.56 -10.98 -13.65
N LYS A 532 -17.90 -10.91 -13.77
CA LYS A 532 -18.81 -11.52 -12.79
C LYS A 532 -18.59 -13.05 -12.74
N GLY A 533 -18.34 -13.58 -11.55
CA GLY A 533 -18.13 -15.01 -11.28
C GLY A 533 -16.67 -15.47 -11.38
N ASP A 534 -15.74 -14.59 -11.75
CA ASP A 534 -14.31 -14.92 -11.78
C ASP A 534 -13.76 -15.11 -10.35
N ILE A 535 -12.71 -15.91 -10.23
CA ILE A 535 -11.86 -15.95 -9.03
C ILE A 535 -10.66 -15.05 -9.28
N LEU A 536 -10.55 -13.98 -8.50
CA LEU A 536 -9.42 -13.05 -8.60
C LEU A 536 -8.14 -13.72 -8.11
N VAL A 537 -7.10 -13.75 -8.95
CA VAL A 537 -5.77 -14.22 -8.58
C VAL A 537 -4.79 -13.07 -8.76
N CYS A 538 -4.17 -12.59 -7.70
CA CYS A 538 -3.26 -11.45 -7.75
C CYS A 538 -2.08 -11.61 -6.79
N GLN A 539 -1.08 -10.73 -6.88
CA GLN A 539 0.05 -10.79 -5.94
C GLN A 539 -0.38 -10.31 -4.55
N ILE A 540 -1.08 -9.18 -4.52
CA ILE A 540 -1.71 -8.58 -3.35
C ILE A 540 -3.07 -8.01 -3.75
N THR A 541 -4.06 -8.06 -2.86
CA THR A 541 -5.35 -7.37 -3.08
C THR A 541 -5.37 -6.04 -2.35
N ASN A 542 -6.14 -5.08 -2.86
CA ASN A 542 -6.27 -3.77 -2.25
C ASN A 542 -7.72 -3.45 -1.83
N PRO A 543 -7.99 -2.84 -0.65
CA PRO A 543 -9.34 -2.38 -0.29
C PRO A 543 -9.98 -1.46 -1.32
N THR A 544 -9.17 -0.75 -2.10
CA THR A 544 -9.63 0.16 -3.16
C THR A 544 -10.24 -0.58 -4.34
N TRP A 545 -10.20 -1.91 -4.34
CA TRP A 545 -10.89 -2.77 -5.29
C TRP A 545 -12.25 -3.24 -4.77
N ALA A 546 -12.74 -2.70 -3.64
CA ALA A 546 -14.08 -2.98 -3.10
C ALA A 546 -15.22 -2.95 -4.16
N PRO A 547 -15.26 -1.99 -5.11
CA PRO A 547 -16.27 -2.00 -6.19
C PRO A 547 -16.26 -3.27 -7.07
N ILE A 548 -15.11 -3.95 -7.16
CA ILE A 548 -14.92 -5.16 -7.97
C ILE A 548 -15.20 -6.42 -7.16
N PHE A 549 -15.07 -6.38 -5.83
CA PHE A 549 -15.34 -7.54 -4.98
C PHE A 549 -16.80 -8.03 -5.04
N GLN A 550 -17.73 -7.18 -5.46
CA GLN A 550 -19.11 -7.56 -5.77
C GLN A 550 -19.25 -8.44 -7.03
N LYS A 551 -18.25 -8.44 -7.91
CA LYS A 551 -18.27 -9.21 -9.16
C LYS A 551 -17.68 -10.61 -8.98
N ILE A 552 -16.67 -10.77 -8.13
CA ILE A 552 -15.89 -12.01 -8.02
C ILE A 552 -16.55 -13.06 -7.13
N ALA A 553 -16.24 -14.32 -7.39
CA ALA A 553 -16.74 -15.46 -6.63
C ALA A 553 -15.77 -15.91 -5.51
N GLY A 554 -14.48 -15.60 -5.66
CA GLY A 554 -13.43 -15.84 -4.66
C GLY A 554 -12.17 -15.03 -4.93
N ALA A 555 -11.23 -15.03 -4.00
CA ALA A 555 -9.94 -14.35 -4.14
C ALA A 555 -8.75 -15.23 -3.69
N VAL A 556 -7.64 -15.14 -4.42
CA VAL A 556 -6.37 -15.79 -4.11
C VAL A 556 -5.25 -14.76 -4.22
N SER A 557 -4.40 -14.65 -3.19
CA SER A 557 -3.22 -13.78 -3.24
C SER A 557 -1.92 -14.49 -2.91
N ASP A 558 -0.84 -14.11 -3.58
CA ASP A 558 0.50 -14.63 -3.27
C ASP A 558 1.02 -14.15 -1.93
N ILE A 559 0.61 -12.96 -1.53
CA ILE A 559 1.11 -12.26 -0.36
C ILE A 559 -0.04 -11.96 0.59
N GLY A 560 0.27 -11.99 1.88
CA GLY A 560 -0.66 -11.65 2.95
C GLY A 560 -0.75 -12.74 4.01
N GLY A 561 -1.01 -12.31 5.24
CA GLY A 561 -1.42 -13.19 6.34
C GLY A 561 -2.92 -13.13 6.60
N SER A 562 -3.39 -13.88 7.59
CA SER A 562 -4.79 -13.87 8.07
C SER A 562 -5.30 -12.49 8.52
N MET A 563 -4.37 -11.56 8.81
CA MET A 563 -4.65 -10.16 9.19
C MET A 563 -4.38 -9.15 8.07
N SER A 564 -3.97 -9.59 6.89
CA SER A 564 -3.77 -8.67 5.76
C SER A 564 -5.07 -7.97 5.37
N HIS A 565 -4.94 -6.83 4.69
CA HIS A 565 -6.11 -6.10 4.16
C HIS A 565 -6.94 -6.99 3.24
N ALA A 566 -6.27 -7.85 2.45
CA ALA A 566 -6.90 -8.91 1.67
C ALA A 566 -7.86 -9.77 2.49
N ALA A 567 -7.39 -10.25 3.63
CA ALA A 567 -8.17 -11.10 4.51
C ALA A 567 -9.27 -10.32 5.25
N ILE A 568 -9.03 -9.07 5.65
CA ILE A 568 -10.06 -8.21 6.25
C ILE A 568 -11.19 -7.99 5.25
N VAL A 569 -10.88 -7.53 4.04
CA VAL A 569 -11.91 -7.19 3.05
C VAL A 569 -12.65 -8.43 2.58
N ALA A 570 -11.97 -9.55 2.31
CA ALA A 570 -12.65 -10.79 1.93
C ALA A 570 -13.69 -11.25 2.98
N ARG A 571 -13.39 -11.08 4.28
CA ARG A 571 -14.33 -11.39 5.37
C ARG A 571 -15.54 -10.46 5.40
N GLU A 572 -15.32 -9.17 5.17
CA GLU A 572 -16.41 -8.19 5.16
C GLU A 572 -17.41 -8.42 4.03
N PHE A 573 -16.93 -8.89 2.87
CA PHE A 573 -17.77 -9.21 1.72
C PHE A 573 -18.27 -10.67 1.73
N GLY A 574 -17.92 -11.47 2.75
CA GLY A 574 -18.27 -12.90 2.81
C GLY A 574 -17.68 -13.71 1.65
N LEU A 575 -16.58 -13.25 1.07
CA LEU A 575 -15.95 -13.81 -0.11
C LEU A 575 -14.94 -14.90 0.30
N PRO A 576 -15.04 -16.15 -0.18
CA PRO A 576 -14.04 -17.19 0.09
C PRO A 576 -12.65 -16.77 -0.40
N ALA A 577 -11.65 -16.81 0.49
CA ALA A 577 -10.30 -16.33 0.14
C ALA A 577 -9.15 -17.12 0.78
N VAL A 578 -8.08 -17.27 0.00
CA VAL A 578 -6.79 -17.84 0.44
C VAL A 578 -5.68 -16.84 0.12
N VAL A 579 -4.87 -16.48 1.11
CA VAL A 579 -3.81 -15.46 0.98
C VAL A 579 -2.44 -16.04 1.31
N GLY A 580 -1.36 -15.44 0.82
CA GLY A 580 -0.01 -15.89 1.15
C GLY A 580 0.37 -17.22 0.49
N THR A 581 -0.14 -17.51 -0.72
CA THR A 581 0.20 -18.72 -1.48
C THR A 581 1.63 -18.73 -2.01
N GLY A 582 2.28 -17.57 -2.06
CA GLY A 582 3.64 -17.35 -2.57
C GLY A 582 3.83 -17.53 -4.08
N THR A 583 3.00 -18.34 -4.77
CA THR A 583 3.22 -18.76 -6.16
C THR A 583 1.95 -18.95 -7.01
N ALA A 584 0.77 -18.58 -6.52
CA ALA A 584 -0.47 -18.63 -7.29
C ALA A 584 -0.41 -17.83 -8.60
N THR A 585 0.10 -16.60 -8.62
CA THR A 585 0.14 -15.81 -9.89
C THR A 585 1.10 -16.37 -10.94
N SER A 586 2.07 -17.20 -10.52
CA SER A 586 3.00 -17.87 -11.43
C SER A 586 2.54 -19.28 -11.83
N ARG A 587 1.75 -19.96 -10.99
CA ARG A 587 1.28 -21.34 -11.23
C ARG A 587 -0.12 -21.42 -11.85
N ILE A 588 -1.00 -20.47 -11.57
CA ILE A 588 -2.36 -20.43 -12.10
C ILE A 588 -2.33 -19.69 -13.44
N LYS A 589 -2.94 -20.28 -14.48
CA LYS A 589 -3.08 -19.63 -15.79
C LYS A 589 -4.38 -18.83 -15.84
N ASP A 590 -4.36 -17.72 -16.58
CA ASP A 590 -5.57 -16.94 -16.83
C ASP A 590 -6.66 -17.80 -17.51
N GLY A 591 -7.90 -17.68 -17.03
CA GLY A 591 -9.04 -18.50 -17.45
C GLY A 591 -9.05 -19.93 -16.90
N GLN A 592 -8.02 -20.38 -16.18
CA GLN A 592 -7.96 -21.73 -15.62
C GLN A 592 -9.03 -21.91 -14.54
N ARG A 593 -9.76 -23.03 -14.58
CA ARG A 593 -10.74 -23.32 -13.54
C ARG A 593 -10.04 -23.76 -12.26
N ILE A 594 -10.37 -23.12 -11.15
CA ILE A 594 -9.79 -23.43 -9.83
C ILE A 594 -10.89 -23.57 -8.78
N ARG A 595 -10.59 -24.31 -7.71
CA ARG A 595 -11.38 -24.36 -6.48
C ARG A 595 -10.64 -23.63 -5.38
N VAL A 596 -11.31 -22.74 -4.68
CA VAL A 596 -10.77 -22.04 -3.50
C VAL A 596 -11.54 -22.51 -2.27
N ASP A 597 -10.83 -23.12 -1.32
CA ASP A 597 -11.32 -23.43 0.02
C ASP A 597 -10.66 -22.48 1.02
N GLY A 598 -11.35 -21.37 1.28
CA GLY A 598 -10.84 -20.33 2.16
C GLY A 598 -10.89 -20.68 3.65
N GLY A 599 -11.61 -21.75 4.03
CA GLY A 599 -11.61 -22.28 5.40
C GLY A 599 -10.38 -23.14 5.70
N ARG A 600 -9.88 -23.88 4.70
CA ARG A 600 -8.69 -24.73 4.82
C ARG A 600 -7.40 -24.08 4.32
N GLY A 601 -7.49 -22.92 3.64
CA GLY A 601 -6.32 -22.26 3.06
C GLY A 601 -5.79 -23.01 1.83
N VAL A 602 -6.65 -23.64 1.03
CA VAL A 602 -6.25 -24.50 -0.09
C VAL A 602 -6.85 -23.99 -1.41
N VAL A 603 -6.01 -23.93 -2.44
CA VAL A 603 -6.44 -23.70 -3.83
C VAL A 603 -6.12 -24.95 -4.65
N THR A 604 -7.11 -25.51 -5.33
CA THR A 604 -6.95 -26.70 -6.18
C THR A 604 -7.06 -26.30 -7.65
N LEU A 605 -6.05 -26.65 -8.44
CA LEU A 605 -6.07 -26.51 -9.89
C LEU A 605 -7.00 -27.58 -10.49
N LEU A 606 -8.10 -27.16 -11.11
CA LEU A 606 -9.04 -28.07 -11.78
C LEU A 606 -8.62 -28.24 -13.25
N SER A 607 -8.93 -29.42 -13.80
CA SER A 607 -8.62 -29.79 -15.19
C SER A 607 -9.54 -29.12 -16.19
#